data_AF-A0A829H3X1-F1
#
_entry.id   AF-A0A829H3X1-F1
#
_cell.length_a   1.000
_cell.length_b   1.000
_cell.length_c   1.000
_cell.angle_alpha   90.00
_cell.angle_beta   90.00
_cell.angle_gamma   90.00
#
_symmetry.space_group_name_H-M   'P 1'
#
loop_
_entity.id
_entity.type
_entity.pdbx_description
1 polymer ?
#
loop_
_entity_poly.entity_id
_entity_poly.type
_entity_poly.pdbx_seq_one_letter_code
_entity_poly.pdbx_strand_id
1 'polypeptide(L)' 'MSKHFEEISQLERIDKKMKFKIVGRNGETKIKEFRSQYEADLYCERLNHERLERLGLIEHLNTPAIEFE' A
#
# COMPACT_ATOMS: atom_id res chain seq x y z
N MET A 1 -18.54 29.87 -17.29
CA MET A 1 -17.88 28.66 -17.83
C MET A 1 -16.43 28.67 -17.36
N SER A 2 -15.99 27.98 -16.31
CA SER A 2 -16.68 27.06 -15.42
C SER A 2 -15.73 26.72 -14.27
N LYS A 3 -16.00 27.20 -13.05
CA LYS A 3 -15.35 26.65 -11.83
C LYS A 3 -15.60 25.13 -11.72
N HIS A 4 -16.72 24.65 -12.28
CA HIS A 4 -17.01 23.23 -12.37
C HIS A 4 -16.05 22.44 -13.28
N PHE A 5 -15.39 23.03 -14.28
CA PHE A 5 -14.43 22.28 -15.10
C PHE A 5 -13.11 22.00 -14.37
N GLU A 6 -12.67 22.92 -13.50
CA GLU A 6 -11.51 22.69 -12.63
C GLU A 6 -11.83 21.67 -11.53
N GLU A 7 -13.03 21.72 -10.94
CA GLU A 7 -13.50 20.72 -9.96
C GLU A 7 -13.61 19.33 -10.57
N ILE A 8 -14.18 19.18 -11.77
CA ILE A 8 -14.25 17.91 -12.50
C ILE A 8 -12.85 17.39 -12.82
N SER A 9 -11.94 18.26 -13.26
CA SER A 9 -10.54 17.87 -13.54
C SER A 9 -9.78 17.40 -12.29
N GLN A 10 -10.06 17.97 -11.12
CA GLN A 10 -9.47 17.54 -9.86
C GLN A 10 -10.12 16.24 -9.34
N LEU A 11 -11.44 16.08 -9.44
CA LEU A 11 -12.16 14.85 -9.11
C LEU A 11 -11.75 13.67 -10.01
N GLU A 12 -11.60 13.89 -11.32
CA GLU A 12 -11.13 12.87 -12.28
C GLU A 12 -9.66 12.48 -12.06
N ARG A 13 -8.83 13.40 -11.54
CA ARG A 13 -7.45 13.09 -11.13
C ARG A 13 -7.37 12.24 -9.86
N ILE A 14 -8.36 12.33 -8.97
CA ILE A 14 -8.35 11.67 -7.66
C ILE A 14 -8.69 10.16 -7.77
N ASP A 15 -9.39 9.72 -8.82
CA ASP A 15 -9.88 8.34 -8.93
C ASP A 15 -9.20 7.48 -10.02
N LYS A 16 -8.13 7.97 -10.65
CA LYS A 16 -7.39 7.16 -11.62
C LYS A 16 -6.52 6.13 -10.92
N LYS A 17 -7.13 4.99 -10.56
CA LYS A 17 -6.40 3.81 -10.10
C LYS A 17 -5.56 3.24 -11.24
N MET A 18 -4.35 2.83 -10.92
CA MET A 18 -3.45 2.11 -11.81
C MET A 18 -3.42 0.64 -11.44
N LYS A 19 -3.31 -0.24 -12.45
CA LYS A 19 -3.18 -1.68 -12.26
C LYS A 19 -1.72 -2.05 -12.07
N PHE A 20 -1.44 -2.81 -11.02
CA PHE A 20 -0.13 -3.33 -10.69
C PHE A 20 -0.16 -4.86 -10.70
N LYS A 21 0.83 -5.48 -11.34
CA LYS A 21 1.07 -6.92 -11.25
C LYS A 21 1.99 -7.18 -10.06
N ILE A 22 1.43 -7.75 -9.00
CA ILE A 22 2.19 -8.16 -7.82
C ILE A 22 2.64 -9.60 -8.01
N VAL A 23 3.94 -9.85 -7.85
CA VAL A 23 4.56 -11.17 -7.98
C VAL A 23 4.94 -11.67 -6.59
N GLY A 24 4.29 -12.75 -6.16
CA GLY A 24 4.59 -13.44 -4.91
C GLY A 24 5.83 -14.33 -5.03
N ARG A 25 6.43 -14.66 -3.89
CA ARG A 25 7.68 -15.45 -3.81
C ARG A 25 7.54 -16.89 -4.33
N ASN A 26 6.34 -17.45 -4.29
CA ASN A 26 6.03 -18.77 -4.85
C ASN A 26 5.71 -18.73 -6.36
N GLY A 27 5.91 -17.58 -7.01
CA GLY A 27 5.58 -17.37 -8.41
C GLY A 27 4.11 -17.05 -8.67
N GLU A 28 3.26 -16.99 -7.65
CA GLU A 28 1.88 -16.50 -7.81
C GLU A 28 1.89 -15.07 -8.29
N THR A 29 1.00 -14.74 -9.23
CA THR A 29 0.82 -13.36 -9.70
C THR A 29 -0.60 -12.91 -9.46
N LYS A 30 -0.76 -11.70 -8.92
CA LYS A 30 -2.05 -11.08 -8.65
C LYS A 30 -2.06 -9.68 -9.24
N ILE A 31 -3.15 -9.31 -9.91
CA ILE A 31 -3.35 -7.94 -10.41
C ILE A 31 -4.19 -7.20 -9.38
N LYS A 32 -3.71 -6.04 -8.93
CA LYS A 32 -4.45 -5.15 -8.01
C LYS A 32 -4.44 -3.72 -8.52
N GLU A 33 -5.44 -2.97 -8.12
CA GLU A 33 -5.60 -1.56 -8.45
C GLU A 33 -5.26 -0.70 -7.24
N PHE A 34 -4.40 0.29 -7.45
CA PHE A 34 -3.95 1.24 -6.42
C PHE A 34 -4.02 2.67 -6.96
N ARG A 35 -4.19 3.65 -6.07
CA ARG A 35 -4.19 5.08 -6.43
C ARG A 35 -2.79 5.59 -6.77
N SER A 36 -1.74 4.91 -6.31
CA SER A 36 -0.36 5.31 -6.55
C SER A 36 0.61 4.12 -6.43
N GLN A 37 1.83 4.29 -6.93
CA GLN A 37 2.94 3.36 -6.68
C GLN A 37 3.19 3.20 -5.18
N TYR A 38 3.17 4.30 -4.42
CA TYR A 38 3.37 4.29 -2.97
C TYR A 38 2.39 3.37 -2.24
N GLU A 39 1.10 3.39 -2.63
CA GLU A 39 0.09 2.50 -2.05
C GLU A 39 0.35 1.03 -2.40
N ALA A 40 0.81 0.75 -3.62
CA ALA A 40 1.20 -0.59 -4.04
C ALA A 40 2.42 -1.11 -3.25
N ASP A 41 3.42 -0.24 -3.02
CA ASP A 41 4.62 -0.56 -2.23
C ASP A 41 4.24 -0.86 -0.77
N LEU A 42 3.41 0.00 -0.15
CA LEU A 42 2.93 -0.21 1.21
C LEU A 42 2.14 -1.52 1.36
N TYR A 43 1.34 -1.87 0.35
CA TYR A 43 0.65 -3.14 0.32
C TYR A 43 1.61 -4.34 0.31
N CYS A 44 2.69 -4.27 -0.47
CA CYS A 44 3.73 -5.31 -0.50
C CYS A 44 4.48 -5.42 0.83
N GLU A 45 4.83 -4.29 1.46
CA GLU A 45 5.48 -4.28 2.77
C GLU A 45 4.61 -4.93 3.85
N ARG A 46 3.31 -4.64 3.87
CA ARG A 46 2.36 -5.29 4.80
C ARG A 46 2.30 -6.80 4.61
N LEU A 47 2.22 -7.28 3.36
CA LEU A 47 2.24 -8.71 3.07
C LEU A 47 3.53 -9.38 3.53
N ASN A 48 4.67 -8.69 3.39
CA ASN A 48 5.95 -9.19 3.87
C ASN A 48 5.99 -9.25 5.40
N HIS A 49 5.52 -8.21 6.08
CA HIS A 49 5.43 -8.17 7.54
C HIS A 49 4.58 -9.33 8.08
N GLU A 50 3.34 -9.47 7.62
CA GLU A 50 2.43 -10.57 8.01
C GLU A 50 3.03 -11.95 7.74
N ARG A 51 3.85 -12.08 6.70
CA ARG A 51 4.57 -13.33 6.41
C ARG A 51 5.69 -13.59 7.40
N LEU A 52 6.51 -12.58 7.70
CA LEU A 52 7.62 -12.72 8.65
C LEU A 52 7.10 -13.05 10.05
N GLU A 53 6.00 -12.42 10.46
CA GLU A 53 5.30 -12.69 11.73
C GLU A 53 4.76 -14.12 11.78
N ARG A 54 4.07 -14.59 10.73
CA ARG A 54 3.59 -15.99 10.64
C ARG A 54 4.71 -17.04 10.67
N LEU A 55 5.90 -16.69 10.21
CA LEU A 55 7.06 -17.56 10.24
C LEU A 55 7.82 -17.51 11.58
N GLY A 56 7.42 -16.65 12.51
CA GLY A 56 8.14 -16.41 13.76
C GLY A 56 9.53 -15.80 13.55
N LEU A 57 9.75 -15.12 12.42
CA LEU A 57 11.03 -14.47 12.10
C LEU A 57 11.11 -13.06 12.68
N ILE A 58 9.96 -12.45 12.96
CA ILE A 58 9.81 -11.18 13.68
C ILE A 58 8.67 -11.34 14.68
N GLU A 59 8.70 -10.55 15.74
CA GLU A 59 7.66 -10.46 16.76
C GLU A 59 7.39 -9.00 17.08
N HIS A 60 6.12 -8.64 17.28
CA HIS A 60 5.74 -7.31 17.73
C HIS A 60 6.00 -7.18 19.23
N LEU A 61 6.96 -6.34 19.61
CA LEU A 61 7.21 -6.02 21.01
C LEU A 61 6.28 -4.89 21.45
N ASN A 62 5.53 -5.11 22.54
CA ASN A 62 4.67 -4.09 23.14
C ASN A 62 5.45 -3.09 24.03
N THR A 63 6.76 -3.25 24.11
CA THR A 63 7.64 -2.32 24.80
C THR A 63 7.93 -1.13 23.90
N PRO A 64 7.81 0.12 24.39
CA PRO A 64 8.18 1.30 23.61
C PRO A 64 9.66 1.22 23.19
N ALA A 65 9.94 1.63 21.94
CA ALA A 65 11.30 1.66 21.41
C ALA A 65 12.20 2.68 22.14
N ILE A 66 11.59 3.70 22.73
CA ILE A 66 12.23 4.77 23.50
C ILE A 66 11.31 5.06 24.69
N GLU A 67 11.80 4.84 25.90
CA GLU A 67 11.19 5.41 27.10
C GLU A 67 11.74 6.84 27.24
N PHE A 68 10.86 7.83 27.12
CA PHE A 68 11.21 9.19 27.51
C PHE A 68 11.02 9.28 29.03
N GLU A 69 12.13 9.51 29.75
CA GLU A 69 12.13 9.86 31.19
C GLU A 69 11.42 11.19 31.44
#